data_AF-A0A0J7YLL5-F1
#
_entry.id   AF-A0A0J7YLL5-F1
#
_cell.length_a   1.000
_cell.length_b   1.000
_cell.length_c   1.000
_cell.angle_alpha   90.00
_cell.angle_beta   90.00
_cell.angle_gamma   90.00
#
_symmetry.space_group_name_H-M   'P 1'
#
loop_
_entity.id
_entity.type
_entity.pdbx_description
1 polymer ?
#
loop_
_entity_poly.entity_id
_entity_poly.type
_entity_poly.pdbx_seq_one_letter_code
_entity_poly.pdbx_strand_id
1 'polypeptide(L)'
;MMNYGLVLLFTVSCLQWIAIESHPNGSPVCDATADELRKMSEPDGDPSSNAFSIDVQQKPDGQKDYEIRLIGDDYRGFLLYVEGDDGNRVGEWKSAKYLKAVSNKECNDGSTITQVNKNPKTKDTVFTWTPPEDL
;
A
#
# COMPACT_ATOMS: atom_id res chain seq x y z
N MET A 1 12.31 -59.38 -1.81
CA MET A 1 13.31 -58.31 -1.62
C MET A 1 12.75 -57.05 -2.24
N MET A 2 12.31 -56.12 -1.41
CA MET A 2 11.52 -54.95 -1.82
C MET A 2 12.47 -53.83 -2.26
N ASN A 3 12.34 -53.36 -3.49
CA ASN A 3 13.17 -52.32 -4.08
C ASN A 3 12.81 -50.95 -3.45
N TYR A 4 13.59 -50.51 -2.47
CA TYR A 4 13.45 -49.22 -1.80
C TYR A 4 13.96 -48.02 -2.63
N GLY A 5 14.39 -48.23 -3.87
CA GLY A 5 15.06 -47.22 -4.70
C GLY A 5 14.14 -46.18 -5.36
N LEU A 6 12.81 -46.35 -5.33
CA LEU A 6 11.89 -45.50 -6.09
C LEU A 6 11.11 -44.48 -5.25
N VAL A 7 11.33 -44.43 -3.93
CA VAL A 7 10.59 -43.53 -3.02
C VAL A 7 11.31 -42.19 -2.81
N LEU A 8 12.59 -42.08 -3.16
CA LEU A 8 13.40 -40.88 -2.91
C LEU A 8 13.37 -39.82 -4.02
N LEU A 9 12.76 -40.11 -5.17
CA LEU A 9 12.72 -39.18 -6.32
C LEU A 9 11.39 -38.41 -6.46
N PHE A 10 10.36 -38.76 -5.67
CA PHE A 10 9.04 -38.12 -5.75
C PHE A 10 8.77 -37.08 -4.67
N THR A 11 9.67 -36.90 -3.69
CA THR A 11 9.48 -35.93 -2.60
C THR A 11 10.20 -34.60 -2.81
N VAL A 12 10.95 -34.42 -3.90
CA VAL A 12 11.73 -33.19 -4.17
C VAL A 12 10.97 -32.19 -5.06
N SER A 13 9.80 -32.53 -5.60
CA SER A 13 9.09 -31.71 -6.60
C SER A 13 7.95 -30.83 -6.07
N CYS A 14 7.62 -30.85 -4.78
CA CYS A 14 6.48 -30.08 -4.22
C CYS A 14 6.85 -29.00 -3.19
N LEU A 15 8.13 -28.68 -3.00
CA LEU A 15 8.55 -27.51 -2.23
C LEU A 15 8.78 -26.34 -3.17
N GLN A 16 7.76 -25.96 -3.94
CA GLN A 16 7.63 -24.58 -4.35
C GLN A 16 7.29 -23.78 -3.09
N TRP A 17 8.33 -23.45 -2.33
CA TRP A 17 8.27 -22.43 -1.29
C TRP A 17 7.76 -21.17 -1.98
N ILE A 18 6.46 -20.91 -1.85
CA ILE A 18 5.91 -19.58 -2.07
C ILE A 18 6.53 -18.76 -0.94
N ALA A 19 7.69 -18.17 -1.22
CA ALA A 19 8.32 -17.22 -0.34
C ALA A 19 7.39 -16.00 -0.31
N ILE A 20 6.50 -15.95 0.70
CA ILE A 20 5.75 -14.74 1.00
C ILE A 20 6.78 -13.76 1.56
N GLU A 21 7.31 -12.92 0.68
CA GLU A 21 8.22 -11.86 1.10
C GLU A 21 7.42 -10.79 1.84
N SER A 22 7.50 -10.82 3.17
CA SER A 22 6.97 -9.71 3.96
C SER A 22 7.87 -8.49 3.75
N HIS A 23 7.30 -7.36 3.35
CA HIS A 23 8.03 -6.10 3.24
C HIS A 23 7.76 -5.22 4.47
N PRO A 24 8.55 -5.37 5.56
CA PRO A 24 8.33 -4.64 6.81
C PRO A 24 8.50 -3.13 6.66
N ASN A 25 9.08 -2.66 5.56
CA ASN A 25 9.30 -1.24 5.28
C ASN A 25 8.34 -0.69 4.22
N GLY A 26 7.13 -1.27 4.15
CA GLY A 26 6.16 -1.01 3.07
C GLY A 26 6.61 -1.62 1.75
N SER A 27 5.74 -1.57 0.75
CA SER A 27 6.03 -2.06 -0.59
C SER A 27 7.42 -1.60 -1.05
N PRO A 28 8.30 -2.47 -1.58
CA PRO A 28 9.54 -2.04 -2.17
C PRO A 28 9.23 -1.02 -3.26
N VAL A 29 10.10 -0.03 -3.41
CA VAL A 29 10.03 0.88 -4.54
C VAL A 29 10.35 0.02 -5.77
N CYS A 30 9.36 -0.14 -6.67
CA CYS A 30 9.43 -0.90 -7.94
C CYS A 30 9.11 -2.40 -7.92
N ASP A 31 8.85 -3.05 -6.79
CA ASP A 31 8.44 -4.47 -6.77
C ASP A 31 6.92 -4.68 -6.61
N ALA A 32 6.14 -3.62 -6.40
CA ALA A 32 4.68 -3.71 -6.50
C ALA A 32 4.23 -3.15 -7.84
N THR A 33 4.06 -4.05 -8.79
CA THR A 33 3.35 -3.83 -10.04
C THR A 33 1.95 -3.25 -9.80
N ALA A 34 1.35 -2.64 -10.82
CA ALA A 34 -0.05 -2.20 -10.75
C ALA A 34 -1.00 -3.32 -10.27
N ASP A 35 -0.74 -4.57 -10.67
CA ASP A 35 -1.50 -5.74 -10.22
C ASP A 35 -1.29 -6.07 -8.75
N GLU A 36 -0.08 -5.98 -8.21
CA GLU A 36 0.18 -6.18 -6.78
C GLU A 36 -0.41 -5.05 -5.94
N LEU A 37 -0.34 -3.82 -6.42
CA LEU A 37 -1.02 -2.69 -5.80
C LEU A 37 -2.53 -2.87 -5.78
N ARG A 38 -3.13 -3.41 -6.86
CA ARG A 38 -4.55 -3.75 -6.90
C ARG A 38 -4.89 -4.84 -5.89
N LYS A 39 -4.13 -5.94 -5.84
CA LYS A 39 -4.33 -7.02 -4.86
C LYS A 39 -4.26 -6.51 -3.42
N MET A 40 -3.30 -5.62 -3.11
CA MET A 40 -3.19 -5.01 -1.78
C MET A 40 -4.31 -4.01 -1.46
N SER A 41 -5.09 -3.59 -2.46
CA SER A 41 -6.24 -2.69 -2.28
C SER A 41 -7.54 -3.46 -2.05
N GLU A 42 -7.56 -4.77 -2.36
CA GLU A 42 -8.71 -5.63 -2.12
C GLU A 42 -8.75 -6.01 -0.63
N PRO A 43 -9.89 -5.83 0.06
CA PRO A 43 -10.00 -6.17 1.47
C PRO A 43 -9.99 -7.70 1.66
N ASP A 44 -9.03 -8.22 2.43
CA ASP A 44 -8.96 -9.64 2.83
C ASP A 44 -10.00 -10.03 3.91
N GLY A 45 -10.80 -9.07 4.39
CA GLY A 45 -11.78 -9.25 5.47
C GLY A 45 -12.96 -8.29 5.33
N ASP A 46 -13.78 -8.21 6.38
CA ASP A 46 -14.95 -7.32 6.38
C ASP A 46 -14.51 -5.84 6.38
N PRO A 47 -14.76 -5.08 5.28
CA PRO A 47 -14.36 -3.69 5.18
C PRO A 47 -15.20 -2.76 6.08
N SER A 48 -16.29 -3.25 6.69
CA SER A 48 -17.17 -2.47 7.58
C SER A 48 -16.63 -2.29 9.01
N SER A 49 -15.41 -2.75 9.28
CA SER A 49 -14.70 -2.48 10.54
C SER A 49 -14.56 -0.97 10.78
N ASN A 50 -15.29 -0.45 11.78
CA ASN A 50 -15.24 0.95 12.22
C ASN A 50 -13.92 1.34 12.95
N ALA A 51 -12.86 0.52 12.86
CA ALA A 51 -11.60 0.77 13.56
C ALA A 51 -10.78 1.91 12.96
N PHE A 52 -11.05 2.28 11.70
CA PHE A 52 -10.35 3.33 10.99
C PHE A 52 -11.32 4.19 10.18
N SER A 53 -11.05 5.49 10.08
CA SER A 53 -11.75 6.43 9.22
C SER A 53 -10.76 7.41 8.59
N ILE A 54 -11.11 7.93 7.42
CA ILE A 54 -10.36 8.99 6.74
C ILE A 54 -11.15 10.29 6.85
N ASP A 55 -10.53 11.32 7.43
CA ASP A 55 -11.05 12.69 7.43
C ASP A 55 -10.28 13.53 6.40
N VAL A 56 -11.00 14.37 5.64
CA VAL A 56 -10.43 15.14 4.54
C VAL A 56 -10.85 16.60 4.69
N GLN A 57 -9.87 17.50 4.74
CA GLN A 57 -10.11 18.93 4.87
C GLN A 57 -9.26 19.70 3.88
N GLN A 58 -9.86 20.68 3.20
CA GLN A 58 -9.10 21.59 2.35
C GLN A 58 -8.23 22.50 3.22
N LYS A 59 -6.96 22.72 2.83
CA LYS A 59 -6.09 23.65 3.56
C LYS A 59 -6.57 25.10 3.39
N PRO A 60 -6.51 25.91 4.47
CA PRO A 60 -7.01 27.29 4.44
C PRO A 60 -6.08 28.27 3.70
N ASP A 61 -4.94 27.82 3.17
CA ASP A 61 -3.89 28.67 2.59
C ASP A 61 -4.13 29.08 1.13
N GLY A 62 -5.29 28.74 0.56
CA GLY A 62 -5.65 29.06 -0.82
C GLY A 62 -4.87 28.24 -1.86
N GLN A 63 -4.04 27.28 -1.44
CA GLN A 63 -3.51 26.26 -2.32
C GLN A 63 -4.59 25.19 -2.53
N LYS A 64 -4.57 24.50 -3.68
CA LYS A 64 -5.45 23.35 -3.94
C LYS A 64 -5.08 22.13 -3.07
N ASP A 65 -4.45 22.31 -1.91
CA ASP A 65 -4.03 21.22 -1.05
C ASP A 65 -5.16 20.72 -0.15
N TYR A 66 -5.20 19.41 0.03
CA TYR A 66 -6.03 18.75 1.02
C TYR A 66 -5.17 18.10 2.09
N GLU A 67 -5.63 18.23 3.33
CA GLU A 67 -5.15 17.49 4.48
C GLU A 67 -6.01 16.23 4.63
N ILE A 68 -5.36 15.07 4.61
CA ILE A 68 -6.00 13.76 4.75
C ILE A 68 -5.50 13.14 6.03
N ARG A 69 -6.42 12.79 6.94
CA ARG A 69 -6.11 12.25 8.27
C ARG A 69 -6.61 10.82 8.37
N LEU A 70 -5.72 9.89 8.72
CA LEU A 70 -6.10 8.53 9.08
C LEU A 70 -6.31 8.47 10.60
N ILE A 71 -7.57 8.33 11.00
CA ILE A 71 -8.03 8.29 12.39
C ILE A 71 -8.39 6.84 12.73
N GLY A 72 -7.93 6.34 13.88
CA GLY A 72 -8.25 4.98 14.30
C GLY A 72 -7.33 4.45 15.40
N ASP A 73 -7.29 3.12 15.50
CA ASP A 73 -6.39 2.39 16.39
C ASP A 73 -4.92 2.46 15.93
N ASP A 74 -4.00 1.91 16.73
CA ASP A 74 -2.60 1.81 16.34
C ASP A 74 -2.43 0.87 15.15
N TYR A 75 -1.70 1.32 14.13
CA TYR A 75 -1.49 0.57 12.89
C TYR A 75 -0.02 0.59 12.45
N ARG A 76 0.35 -0.35 11.58
CA ARG A 76 1.76 -0.56 11.18
C ARG A 76 2.02 -0.21 9.72
N GLY A 77 1.02 -0.35 8.86
CA GLY A 77 1.14 -0.08 7.44
C GLY A 77 -0.13 0.49 6.85
N PHE A 78 0.00 1.11 5.69
CA PHE A 78 -1.08 1.67 4.92
C PHE A 78 -0.72 1.63 3.44
N LEU A 79 -1.75 1.55 2.61
CA LEU A 79 -1.69 1.89 1.19
C LEU A 79 -2.73 2.98 1.00
N LEU A 80 -2.30 4.17 0.58
CA LEU A 80 -3.21 5.32 0.42
C LEU A 80 -3.06 5.89 -0.99
N TYR A 81 -4.20 6.12 -1.63
CA TYR A 81 -4.32 6.67 -2.97
C TYR A 81 -5.69 7.38 -3.08
N VAL A 82 -5.85 8.19 -4.12
CA VAL A 82 -7.11 8.81 -4.50
C VAL A 82 -7.45 8.34 -5.91
N GLU A 83 -8.69 7.93 -6.15
CA GLU A 83 -9.17 7.55 -7.49
C GLU A 83 -10.03 8.68 -8.07
N GLY A 84 -9.83 8.95 -9.36
CA GLY A 84 -10.71 9.81 -10.16
C GLY A 84 -11.96 9.05 -10.62
N ASP A 85 -12.84 9.74 -11.33
CA ASP A 85 -14.10 9.17 -11.84
C ASP A 85 -13.89 8.00 -12.83
N ASP A 86 -12.73 7.93 -13.45
CA ASP A 86 -12.32 6.87 -14.38
C ASP A 86 -11.67 5.66 -13.67
N GLY A 87 -11.55 5.71 -12.34
CA GLY A 87 -10.88 4.69 -11.53
C GLY A 87 -9.35 4.75 -11.59
N ASN A 88 -8.77 5.74 -12.26
CA ASN A 88 -7.32 5.95 -12.25
C ASN A 88 -6.90 6.64 -10.95
N ARG A 89 -5.70 6.31 -10.47
CA ARG A 89 -5.11 6.94 -9.30
C ARG A 89 -4.55 8.30 -9.68
N VAL A 90 -4.86 9.34 -8.91
CA VAL A 90 -4.61 10.73 -9.31
C VAL A 90 -4.03 11.60 -8.20
N GLY A 91 -3.43 12.72 -8.63
CA GLY A 91 -2.86 13.76 -7.78
C GLY A 91 -1.51 13.39 -7.18
N GLU A 92 -0.98 14.32 -6.39
CA GLU A 92 0.39 14.25 -5.87
C GLU A 92 0.38 14.28 -4.34
N TRP A 93 1.14 13.37 -3.73
CA TRP A 93 1.34 13.35 -2.28
C TRP A 93 2.58 14.14 -1.89
N LYS A 94 2.45 15.08 -0.96
CA LYS A 94 3.61 15.79 -0.41
C LYS A 94 4.32 14.90 0.61
N SER A 95 5.64 14.80 0.50
CA SER A 95 6.48 13.95 1.36
C SER A 95 6.29 14.27 2.85
N ALA A 96 6.20 13.22 3.67
CA ALA A 96 6.09 13.31 5.12
C ALA A 96 6.93 12.22 5.80
N LYS A 97 7.18 12.36 7.10
CA LYS A 97 8.09 11.51 7.89
C LYS A 97 7.81 10.01 7.83
N TYR A 98 6.57 9.61 7.55
CA TYR A 98 6.12 8.20 7.57
C TYR A 98 5.73 7.65 6.21
N LEU A 99 5.83 8.44 5.14
CA LEU A 99 5.38 8.06 3.81
C LEU A 99 6.55 7.97 2.83
N LYS A 100 6.43 7.03 1.90
CA LYS A 100 7.16 7.03 0.65
C LYS A 100 6.16 6.86 -0.48
N ALA A 101 6.38 7.58 -1.57
CA ALA A 101 5.70 7.29 -2.81
C ALA A 101 6.08 5.88 -3.26
N VAL A 102 5.09 5.12 -3.69
CA VAL A 102 5.33 4.00 -4.57
C VAL A 102 5.57 4.65 -5.94
N SER A 103 6.79 5.05 -6.27
CA SER A 103 7.09 5.67 -7.57
C SER A 103 8.44 5.32 -8.14
N ASN A 104 8.46 5.06 -9.45
CA ASN A 104 9.59 5.29 -10.36
C ASN A 104 9.07 5.36 -11.81
N LYS A 105 9.97 5.58 -12.78
CA LYS A 105 9.68 5.68 -14.23
C LYS A 105 8.92 4.50 -14.85
N GLU A 106 8.80 3.36 -14.19
CA GLU A 106 8.29 2.10 -14.76
C GLU A 106 7.03 1.56 -14.07
N CYS A 107 6.72 1.95 -12.82
CA CYS A 107 5.73 1.20 -12.03
C CYS A 107 4.59 2.00 -11.37
N ASN A 108 4.70 3.31 -11.14
CA ASN A 108 3.64 4.17 -10.58
C ASN A 108 4.13 5.63 -10.60
N ASP A 109 3.25 6.59 -10.87
CA ASP A 109 3.56 8.03 -10.99
C ASP A 109 3.75 8.73 -9.64
N GLY A 110 3.49 8.04 -8.53
CA GLY A 110 3.53 8.60 -7.18
C GLY A 110 2.16 8.97 -6.64
N SER A 111 1.07 8.68 -7.36
CA SER A 111 -0.32 8.79 -6.90
C SER A 111 -0.69 7.85 -5.75
N THR A 112 0.18 6.87 -5.44
CA THR A 112 0.03 5.94 -4.32
C THR A 112 1.18 6.07 -3.33
N ILE A 113 0.87 6.12 -2.03
CA ILE A 113 1.86 6.14 -0.95
C ILE A 113 1.71 4.94 0.00
N THR A 114 2.81 4.58 0.65
CA THR A 114 2.87 3.52 1.67
C THR A 114 3.80 3.91 2.82
N GLN A 115 3.82 3.11 3.89
CA GLN A 115 4.71 3.33 5.03
C GLN A 115 6.19 3.14 4.68
N VAL A 116 7.06 3.90 5.32
CA VAL A 116 8.53 3.72 5.23
C VAL A 116 9.07 2.63 6.16
N ASN A 117 8.34 2.26 7.21
CA ASN A 117 8.74 1.27 8.22
C ASN A 117 7.52 0.68 8.96
N LYS A 118 7.75 -0.44 9.66
CA LYS A 118 6.77 -1.16 10.50
C LYS A 118 6.56 -0.58 11.90
N ASN A 119 7.13 0.59 12.19
CA ASN A 119 6.92 1.20 13.50
C ASN A 119 5.44 1.57 13.64
N PRO A 120 4.84 1.32 14.83
CA PRO A 120 3.47 1.73 15.11
C PRO A 120 3.29 3.23 14.82
N LYS A 121 2.20 3.54 14.13
CA LYS A 121 1.75 4.89 13.83
C LYS A 121 0.55 5.19 14.71
N THR A 122 0.51 6.41 15.24
CA THR A 122 -0.50 6.86 16.19
C THR A 122 -1.71 7.47 15.47
N LYS A 123 -2.78 7.65 16.25
CA LYS A 123 -4.18 7.94 15.90
C LYS A 123 -4.51 9.17 15.03
N ASP A 124 -3.52 9.86 14.48
CA ASP A 124 -3.72 11.07 13.67
C ASP A 124 -2.54 11.27 12.72
N THR A 125 -2.32 10.28 11.85
CA THR A 125 -1.32 10.47 10.80
C THR A 125 -1.91 11.33 9.70
N VAL A 126 -1.24 12.45 9.46
CA VAL A 126 -1.66 13.47 8.51
C VAL A 126 -0.85 13.36 7.23
N PHE A 127 -1.56 13.38 6.11
CA PHE A 127 -1.04 13.40 4.76
C PHE A 127 -1.47 14.69 4.07
N THR A 128 -0.68 15.16 3.11
CA THR A 128 -1.08 16.26 2.24
C THR A 128 -1.12 15.75 0.81
N TRP A 129 -2.23 16.02 0.15
CA TRP A 129 -2.48 15.65 -1.24
C TRP A 129 -2.86 16.88 -2.05
N THR A 130 -2.36 16.96 -3.27
CA THR A 130 -2.68 18.01 -4.24
C THR A 130 -3.40 17.35 -5.43
N PRO A 131 -4.63 17.78 -5.78
CA PRO A 131 -5.34 17.30 -6.96
C PRO A 131 -4.58 17.74 -8.21
N PRO A 132 -4.74 17.00 -9.33
CA PRO A 132 -4.28 17.45 -10.64
C PRO A 132 -5.03 18.73 -11.06
N GLU A 133 -4.50 19.44 -12.05
CA GLU A 133 -5.04 20.74 -12.46
C GLU A 133 -6.44 20.67 -13.08
N ASP A 134 -6.79 19.51 -13.65
CA ASP A 134 -7.97 19.21 -14.46
C ASP A 134 -9.09 18.45 -13.72
N LEU A 135 -8.96 18.25 -12.41
CA LEU A 135 -10.03 17.81 -11.52
C LEU A 135 -10.90 18.98 -11.01
#